data_AF-A0A0K2RFR1-F1
#
_entry.id   AF-A0A0K2RFR1-F1
#
_cell.length_a   1.000
_cell.length_b   1.000
_cell.length_c   1.000
_cell.angle_alpha   90.00
_cell.angle_beta   90.00
_cell.angle_gamma   90.00
#
_symmetry.space_group_name_H-M   'P 1'
#
loop_
_entity.id
_entity.type
_entity.pdbx_description
1 polymer ?
#
loop_
_entity_poly.entity_id
_entity_poly.type
_entity_poly.pdbx_seq_one_letter_code
_entity_poly.pdbx_strand_id
1 'polypeptide(L)'
;MAHPLALEEWGASDERYFDAVTRMDVPQWSAGRVVLLGDAASCISLFGEGSSSAIVGAKTLADAIAAYPDDHTAAFAVYERSHRKHVHSLQRGAGIASRLLVPKTQSGITIRNAVLNALPFRNTRQARIRGDKRRTFPNAILSPGDR
;
A
#
# COMPACT_ATOMS: atom_id res chain seq x y z
N MET A 1 16.07 15.09 -5.58
CA MET A 1 17.25 15.10 -4.69
C MET A 1 16.73 14.83 -3.30
N ALA A 2 16.99 13.65 -2.72
CA ALA A 2 16.56 13.35 -1.36
C ALA A 2 17.28 14.30 -0.41
N HIS A 3 16.53 14.95 0.49
CA HIS A 3 17.09 15.89 1.45
C HIS A 3 17.94 15.09 2.46
N PRO A 4 19.23 15.40 2.67
CA PRO A 4 20.12 14.60 3.51
C PRO A 4 19.60 14.35 4.93
N LEU A 5 18.83 15.31 5.49
CA LEU A 5 18.17 15.15 6.79
C LEU A 5 17.20 13.95 6.86
N ALA A 6 16.56 13.57 5.76
CA ALA A 6 15.57 12.49 5.78
C ALA A 6 16.23 11.11 5.97
N LEU A 7 17.48 10.94 5.52
CA LEU A 7 18.23 9.69 5.73
C LEU A 7 18.77 9.60 7.17
N GLU A 8 19.18 10.74 7.74
CA GLU A 8 19.64 10.82 9.13
C GLU A 8 18.48 10.56 10.10
N GLU A 9 17.31 11.16 9.88
CA GLU A 9 16.09 10.89 10.65
C GLU A 9 15.63 9.42 10.54
N TRP A 10 15.75 8.81 9.36
CA TRP A 10 15.48 7.38 9.16
C TRP A 10 16.43 6.50 9.99
N GLY A 11 17.72 6.81 9.99
CA GLY A 11 18.73 6.10 10.77
C GLY A 11 18.54 6.21 12.29
N ALA A 12 17.83 7.25 12.76
CA ALA A 12 17.54 7.47 14.17
C ALA A 12 16.19 6.88 14.64
N SER A 13 15.32 6.42 13.73
CA SER A 13 14.05 5.78 14.10
C SER A 13 14.27 4.32 14.51
N ASP A 14 13.64 3.90 15.62
CA ASP A 14 13.62 2.49 16.06
C ASP A 14 12.57 1.65 15.31
N GLU A 15 11.57 2.29 14.71
CA GLU A 15 10.52 1.63 13.92
C GLU A 15 10.72 1.99 12.44
N ARG A 16 11.22 1.02 11.66
CA ARG A 16 11.54 1.16 10.23
C ARG A 16 10.76 0.11 9.45
N TYR A 17 9.94 0.55 8.50
CA TYR A 17 9.27 -0.32 7.56
C TYR A 17 9.74 0.00 6.14
N PHE A 18 10.48 -0.93 5.54
CA PHE A 18 10.91 -0.83 4.15
C PHE A 18 10.50 -2.12 3.44
N ASP A 19 9.74 -1.97 2.36
CA ASP A 19 9.31 -3.10 1.53
C ASP A 19 9.37 -2.71 0.05
N ALA A 20 9.67 -3.70 -0.78
CA ALA A 20 9.67 -3.52 -2.22
C ALA A 20 8.23 -3.55 -2.73
N VAL A 21 7.89 -2.63 -3.63
CA VAL A 21 6.63 -2.69 -4.37
C VAL A 21 6.68 -3.88 -5.32
N THR A 22 6.11 -5.01 -4.89
CA THR A 22 6.12 -6.26 -5.64
C THR A 22 4.74 -6.58 -6.21
N ARG A 23 4.72 -7.40 -7.26
CA ARG A 23 3.52 -8.00 -7.84
C ARG A 23 3.73 -9.50 -7.87
N MET A 24 2.87 -10.24 -7.18
CA MET A 24 2.82 -11.69 -7.26
C MET A 24 1.95 -12.10 -8.45
N ASP A 25 2.48 -12.97 -9.32
CA ASP A 25 1.75 -13.63 -10.39
C ASP A 25 1.87 -15.14 -10.18
N VAL A 26 0.82 -15.72 -9.58
CA VAL A 26 0.74 -17.16 -9.31
C VAL A 26 -0.12 -17.78 -10.41
N PRO A 27 0.35 -18.82 -11.12
CA PRO A 27 -0.39 -19.38 -12.26
C PRO A 27 -1.70 -20.07 -11.87
N GLN A 28 -1.79 -20.59 -10.64
CA GLN A 28 -3.00 -21.24 -10.11
C GLN A 28 -3.17 -20.86 -8.64
N TRP A 29 -4.40 -20.53 -8.22
CA TRP A 29 -4.67 -20.05 -6.86
C TRP A 29 -5.15 -21.14 -5.92
N SER A 30 -5.14 -22.39 -6.35
CA SER A 30 -5.58 -23.52 -5.53
C SER A 30 -4.75 -24.77 -5.79
N ALA A 31 -4.59 -25.58 -4.75
CA ALA A 31 -3.96 -26.89 -4.81
C ALA A 31 -4.72 -27.85 -3.88
N GLY A 32 -5.42 -28.82 -4.47
CA GLY A 32 -6.29 -29.73 -3.72
C GLY A 32 -7.39 -28.97 -2.97
N ARG A 33 -7.37 -29.03 -1.64
CA ARG A 33 -8.34 -28.36 -0.74
C ARG A 33 -7.83 -27.03 -0.17
N VAL A 34 -6.69 -26.54 -0.66
CA VAL A 34 -6.11 -25.26 -0.23
C VAL A 34 -6.29 -24.23 -1.33
N VAL A 35 -6.68 -23.02 -0.95
CA VAL A 35 -6.89 -21.88 -1.85
C VAL A 35 -6.20 -20.63 -1.29
N LEU A 36 -5.56 -19.86 -2.17
CA LEU A 36 -4.93 -18.59 -1.86
C LEU A 36 -5.98 -17.46 -1.89
N LEU A 37 -5.84 -16.48 -1.01
CA LEU A 37 -6.77 -15.37 -0.87
C LEU A 37 -6.04 -14.06 -0.56
N GLY A 38 -6.57 -12.94 -1.02
CA GLY A 38 -6.02 -11.61 -0.71
C GLY A 38 -4.62 -11.42 -1.29
N ASP A 39 -3.72 -10.81 -0.52
CA ASP A 39 -2.34 -10.54 -0.97
C ASP A 39 -1.54 -11.83 -1.29
N ALA A 40 -1.92 -12.97 -0.70
CA ALA A 40 -1.32 -14.26 -1.03
C ALA A 40 -1.66 -14.75 -2.45
N ALA A 41 -2.84 -14.37 -2.97
CA ALA A 41 -3.26 -14.67 -4.35
C ALA A 41 -2.85 -13.55 -5.32
N SER A 42 -2.94 -12.30 -4.88
CA SER A 42 -2.72 -11.14 -5.72
C SER A 42 -2.39 -9.87 -4.94
N CYS A 43 -1.12 -9.72 -4.56
CA CYS A 43 -0.66 -8.50 -3.91
C CYS A 43 -0.72 -7.28 -4.86
N ILE A 44 -1.31 -6.17 -4.39
CA ILE A 44 -1.32 -4.86 -5.05
C ILE A 44 -0.76 -3.80 -4.08
N SER A 45 0.56 -3.65 -4.05
CA SER A 45 1.27 -2.80 -3.08
C SER A 45 1.04 -1.28 -3.26
N LEU A 46 0.54 -0.81 -4.40
CA LEU A 46 0.66 0.61 -4.77
C LEU A 46 -0.30 1.59 -4.07
N PHE A 47 -1.39 1.12 -3.47
CA PHE A 47 -2.44 1.99 -2.91
C PHE A 47 -3.05 1.49 -1.58
N GLY A 48 -2.44 0.51 -0.92
CA GLY A 48 -3.01 -0.05 0.31
C GLY A 48 -4.34 -0.78 0.10
N GLU A 49 -4.63 -1.22 -1.13
CA GLU A 49 -5.88 -1.90 -1.50
C GLU A 49 -5.93 -3.38 -1.10
N GLY A 50 -4.90 -3.88 -0.40
CA GLY A 50 -4.80 -5.27 0.03
C GLY A 50 -6.00 -5.70 0.88
N SER A 51 -6.39 -4.87 1.86
CA SER A 51 -7.52 -5.15 2.75
C SER A 51 -8.87 -5.17 2.01
N SER A 52 -9.14 -4.18 1.17
CA SER A 52 -10.37 -4.11 0.36
C SER A 52 -10.48 -5.32 -0.56
N SER A 53 -9.38 -5.64 -1.26
CA SER A 53 -9.31 -6.79 -2.17
C SER A 53 -9.46 -8.11 -1.42
N ALA A 54 -8.90 -8.24 -0.22
CA ALA A 54 -9.04 -9.43 0.61
C ALA A 54 -10.49 -9.66 1.04
N ILE A 55 -11.21 -8.62 1.45
CA ILE A 55 -12.64 -8.71 1.84
C ILE A 55 -13.49 -9.13 0.64
N VAL A 56 -13.30 -8.46 -0.51
CA VAL A 56 -14.01 -8.83 -1.76
C VAL A 56 -13.68 -10.25 -2.19
N GLY A 57 -12.42 -10.65 -2.04
CA GLY A 57 -11.95 -12.01 -2.32
C GLY A 57 -12.62 -13.04 -1.42
N ALA A 58 -12.68 -12.78 -0.12
CA ALA A 58 -13.30 -13.67 0.85
C ALA A 58 -14.78 -13.89 0.54
N LYS A 59 -15.50 -12.81 0.21
CA LYS A 59 -16.90 -12.91 -0.22
C LYS A 59 -17.02 -13.74 -1.50
N THR A 60 -16.20 -13.46 -2.51
CA THR A 60 -16.24 -14.19 -3.78
C THR A 60 -15.98 -15.69 -3.58
N LEU A 61 -15.05 -16.04 -2.70
CA LEU A 61 -14.75 -17.43 -2.35
C LEU A 61 -15.93 -18.08 -1.62
N ALA A 62 -16.53 -17.39 -0.65
CA ALA A 62 -17.69 -17.89 0.08
C ALA A 62 -18.88 -18.15 -0.85
N ASP A 63 -19.17 -17.21 -1.75
CA ASP A 63 -20.25 -17.35 -2.74
C ASP A 63 -19.98 -18.55 -3.68
N ALA A 64 -18.72 -18.77 -4.07
CA ALA A 64 -18.34 -19.91 -4.91
C ALA A 64 -18.45 -21.27 -4.18
N ILE A 65 -18.04 -21.35 -2.91
CA ILE A 65 -18.20 -22.56 -2.10
C ILE A 65 -19.69 -22.87 -1.88
N ALA A 66 -20.51 -21.84 -1.62
CA ALA A 66 -21.96 -22.02 -1.46
C ALA A 66 -22.65 -22.52 -2.73
N ALA A 67 -22.16 -22.12 -3.92
CA ALA A 67 -22.68 -22.59 -5.20
C ALA A 67 -22.27 -24.03 -5.54
N TYR A 68 -21.16 -24.52 -4.98
CA TYR A 68 -20.60 -25.86 -5.24
C TYR A 68 -20.22 -26.55 -3.92
N PRO A 69 -21.19 -26.88 -3.05
CA PRO A 69 -20.93 -27.35 -1.69
C PRO A 69 -20.13 -28.67 -1.63
N ASP A 70 -20.31 -29.54 -2.62
CA ASP A 70 -19.65 -30.85 -2.69
C ASP A 70 -18.46 -30.90 -3.68
N ASP A 71 -18.22 -29.81 -4.41
CA ASP A 71 -17.16 -29.72 -5.43
C ASP A 71 -16.28 -28.49 -5.21
N HIS A 72 -15.31 -28.65 -4.31
CA HIS A 72 -14.32 -27.60 -4.03
C HIS A 72 -13.47 -27.25 -5.26
N THR A 73 -13.29 -28.17 -6.21
CA THR A 73 -12.48 -27.92 -7.41
C THR A 73 -13.20 -26.94 -8.32
N ALA A 74 -14.49 -27.16 -8.55
CA ALA A 74 -15.35 -26.22 -9.28
C ALA A 74 -15.47 -24.89 -8.54
N ALA A 75 -15.68 -24.90 -7.21
CA ALA A 75 -15.74 -23.70 -6.39
C ALA A 75 -14.48 -22.82 -6.55
N PHE A 76 -13.29 -23.42 -6.42
CA PHE A 76 -12.03 -22.69 -6.50
C PHE A 76 -11.75 -22.17 -7.91
N ALA A 77 -12.12 -22.91 -8.96
CA ALA A 77 -12.01 -22.42 -10.34
C ALA A 77 -12.91 -21.21 -10.60
N VAL A 78 -14.14 -21.21 -10.06
CA VAL A 78 -15.09 -20.09 -10.18
C VAL A 78 -14.60 -18.87 -9.40
N TYR A 79 -14.10 -19.09 -8.18
CA TYR A 79 -13.48 -18.05 -7.36
C TYR A 79 -12.31 -17.40 -8.13
N GLU A 80 -11.36 -18.20 -8.60
CA GLU A 80 -10.17 -17.72 -9.28
C GLU A 80 -10.53 -16.91 -10.53
N ARG A 81 -11.43 -17.42 -11.37
CA ARG A 81 -11.87 -16.73 -12.60
C ARG A 81 -12.55 -15.40 -12.31
N SER A 82 -13.41 -15.36 -11.29
CA SER A 82 -14.19 -14.16 -10.94
C SER A 82 -13.32 -13.10 -10.29
N HIS A 83 -12.46 -13.52 -9.35
CA HIS A 83 -11.63 -12.60 -8.59
C HIS A 83 -10.42 -12.10 -9.41
N ARG A 84 -9.83 -12.92 -10.30
CA ARG A 84 -8.80 -12.44 -11.25
C ARG A 84 -9.30 -11.28 -12.12
N LYS A 85 -10.55 -11.29 -12.57
CA LYS A 85 -11.12 -10.16 -13.36
C LYS A 85 -11.14 -8.86 -12.56
N HIS A 86 -11.49 -8.94 -11.27
CA HIS A 86 -11.51 -7.80 -10.37
C HIS A 86 -10.09 -7.26 -10.12
N VAL A 87 -9.18 -8.16 -9.77
CA VAL A 87 -7.78 -7.85 -9.46
C VAL A 87 -7.03 -7.31 -10.69
N HIS A 88 -7.23 -7.86 -11.88
CA HIS A 88 -6.54 -7.38 -13.09
C HIS A 88 -6.87 -5.93 -13.42
N SER A 89 -8.11 -5.49 -13.16
CA SER A 89 -8.50 -4.09 -13.33
C SER A 89 -7.71 -3.17 -12.39
N LEU A 90 -7.62 -3.56 -11.11
CA LEU A 90 -6.87 -2.83 -10.08
C LEU A 90 -5.37 -2.81 -10.38
N GLN A 91 -4.78 -3.95 -10.77
CA GLN A 91 -3.36 -4.05 -11.14
C GLN A 91 -3.00 -3.20 -12.36
N ARG A 92 -3.92 -3.07 -13.33
CA ARG A 92 -3.72 -2.21 -14.50
C ARG A 92 -3.75 -0.74 -14.10
N GLY A 93 -4.71 -0.33 -13.27
CA GLY A 93 -4.78 1.00 -12.69
C GLY A 93 -3.51 1.36 -11.90
N ALA A 94 -3.06 0.44 -11.03
CA ALA A 94 -1.82 0.60 -10.27
C ALA A 94 -0.58 0.75 -11.17
N GLY A 95 -0.50 0.01 -12.29
CA GLY A 95 0.62 0.16 -13.25
C GLY A 95 0.66 1.51 -13.97
N ILE A 96 -0.51 2.11 -14.23
CA ILE A 96 -0.60 3.45 -14.82
C ILE A 96 -0.27 4.51 -13.77
N ALA A 97 -0.85 4.38 -12.58
CA ALA A 97 -0.64 5.29 -11.49
C ALA A 97 0.81 5.28 -10.98
N SER A 98 1.51 4.14 -10.96
CA SER A 98 2.92 4.07 -10.58
C SER A 98 3.82 4.86 -11.53
N ARG A 99 3.51 4.82 -12.83
CA ARG A 99 4.21 5.61 -13.85
C ARG A 99 3.94 7.12 -13.72
N LEU A 100 2.76 7.50 -13.24
CA LEU A 100 2.40 8.90 -12.97
C LEU A 100 3.00 9.40 -11.65
N LEU A 101 3.04 8.56 -10.62
CA LEU A 101 3.58 8.90 -9.30
C LEU A 101 5.11 8.94 -9.30
N VAL A 102 5.77 8.02 -10.00
CA VAL A 102 7.24 7.96 -10.10
C VAL A 102 7.65 8.02 -11.58
N PRO A 103 7.56 9.19 -12.22
CA PRO A 103 8.00 9.37 -13.60
C PRO A 103 9.51 9.16 -13.69
N LYS A 104 9.92 8.29 -14.60
CA LYS A 104 11.35 7.95 -14.83
C LYS A 104 12.15 9.07 -15.50
N THR A 105 11.48 10.10 -16.02
CA THR A 105 12.10 11.20 -16.78
C THR A 105 12.02 12.51 -16.00
N GLN A 106 13.08 13.33 -16.10
CA GLN A 106 13.11 14.65 -15.46
C GLN A 106 11.94 15.54 -15.92
N SER A 107 11.63 15.53 -17.22
CA SER A 107 10.47 16.24 -17.78
C SER A 107 9.15 15.74 -17.18
N GLY A 108 9.03 14.43 -16.93
CA GLY A 108 7.86 13.84 -16.29
C GLY A 108 7.69 14.27 -14.83
N ILE A 109 8.79 14.44 -14.09
CA ILE A 109 8.76 14.98 -12.72
C ILE A 109 8.24 16.42 -12.73
N THR A 110 8.73 17.26 -13.66
CA THR A 110 8.30 18.65 -13.78
C THR A 110 6.83 18.77 -14.14
N ILE A 111 6.35 17.98 -15.10
CA ILE A 111 4.93 17.95 -15.50
C ILE A 111 4.05 17.47 -14.33
N ARG A 112 4.42 16.36 -13.67
CA ARG A 112 3.70 15.86 -12.49
C ARG A 112 3.60 16.94 -11.41
N ASN A 113 4.71 17.60 -11.09
CA ASN A 113 4.74 18.66 -10.08
C ASN A 113 3.89 19.88 -10.49
N ALA A 114 3.92 20.26 -11.77
CA ALA A 114 3.08 21.35 -12.29
C ALA A 114 1.58 21.02 -12.16
N VAL A 115 1.17 19.79 -12.52
CA VAL A 115 -0.22 19.33 -12.38
C VAL A 115 -0.63 19.26 -10.91
N LEU A 116 0.19 18.67 -10.03
CA LEU A 116 -0.10 18.57 -8.60
C LEU A 116 -0.20 19.95 -7.92
N ASN A 117 0.61 20.92 -8.35
CA ASN A 117 0.55 22.28 -7.83
C ASN A 117 -0.64 23.10 -8.39
N ALA A 118 -1.16 22.72 -9.56
CA ALA A 118 -2.32 23.35 -10.18
C ALA A 118 -3.66 22.81 -9.65
N LEU A 119 -3.69 21.60 -9.08
CA LEU A 119 -4.88 21.04 -8.45
C LEU A 119 -5.22 21.81 -7.16
N PRO A 120 -6.49 22.20 -6.93
CA PRO A 120 -6.91 23.03 -5.79
C PRO A 120 -6.93 22.28 -4.45
N PHE A 121 -6.22 21.16 -4.31
CA PHE A 121 -5.92 20.55 -3.02
C PHE A 121 -4.75 21.31 -2.36
N ARG A 122 -5.01 22.57 -1.97
CA ARG A 122 -4.02 23.38 -1.27
C ARG A 122 -3.65 22.73 0.06
N ASN A 123 -2.39 22.36 0.11
CA ASN A 123 -1.58 22.02 1.26
C ASN A 123 -1.74 23.04 2.42
N THR A 124 -2.65 22.76 3.35
CA THR A 124 -2.82 23.54 4.60
C THR A 124 -1.69 23.28 5.61
N ARG A 125 -0.70 22.42 5.31
CA ARG A 125 0.34 22.02 6.30
C ARG A 125 1.66 22.80 6.22
N GLN A 126 1.93 23.60 5.19
CA GLN A 126 3.18 24.39 5.13
C GLN A 126 3.12 25.75 5.83
N ALA A 127 1.94 26.26 6.20
CA ALA A 127 1.84 27.54 6.89
C ALA A 127 2.20 27.49 8.40
N ARG A 128 2.29 26.29 9.01
CA ARG A 128 2.48 26.15 10.47
C ARG A 128 3.92 25.98 10.94
N ILE A 129 4.87 25.67 10.04
CA ILE A 129 6.29 25.44 10.42
C ILE A 129 7.12 26.75 10.43
N ARG A 130 6.55 27.89 10.03
CA ARG A 130 7.26 29.19 10.05
C ARG A 130 6.92 30.09 11.26
N GLY A 131 6.18 29.58 12.24
CA GLY A 131 5.73 30.41 13.36
C GLY A 131 5.48 29.64 14.65
N ASP A 132 6.52 29.04 15.24
CA ASP A 132 6.62 28.98 16.72
C ASP A 132 8.08 28.71 17.15
N LYS A 133 8.92 29.74 17.04
CA LYS A 133 10.13 29.83 17.88
C LYS A 133 9.70 30.45 19.21
N ARG A 134 9.14 29.66 20.13
CA ARG A 134 9.17 29.84 21.61
C ARG A 134 8.16 28.91 22.31
N ARG A 135 8.53 27.63 22.47
CA ARG A 135 8.10 26.86 23.64
C ARG A 135 9.26 26.06 24.21
N THR A 136 9.90 26.69 25.18
CA THR A 136 10.78 26.09 26.17
C THR A 136 10.05 24.93 26.84
N PHE A 137 10.57 23.70 26.73
CA PHE A 137 10.18 22.60 27.60
C PHE A 137 11.13 22.59 28.80
N PRO A 138 10.63 22.67 30.05
CA PRO A 138 11.48 22.61 31.23
C PRO A 138 12.05 21.20 31.43
N ASN A 139 13.35 21.17 31.75
CA ASN A 139 14.11 20.01 32.20
C ASN A 139 13.49 19.35 33.44
N ALA A 140 13.38 18.02 33.42
CA ALA A 140 13.47 17.14 34.59
C ALA A 140 13.86 15.75 34.04
N ILE A 141 15.14 15.46 33.78
CA ILE A 141 16.15 14.96 34.72
C ILE A 141 15.61 13.87 35.66
N LEU A 142 15.79 12.62 35.19
CA LEU A 142 16.46 11.52 35.89
C LEU A 142 16.22 11.43 37.41
N SER A 143 15.51 10.38 37.83
CA SER A 143 15.65 9.80 39.16
C SER A 143 16.75 8.73 39.12
N PRO A 144 17.89 8.90 39.80
CA PRO A 144 18.83 7.82 40.07
C PRO A 144 18.38 7.08 41.33
N GLY A 145 18.35 5.75 41.25
CA GLY A 145 18.24 4.91 42.44
C GLY A 145 19.44 5.10 43.36
N ASP A 146 19.18 5.01 44.67
CA ASP A 146 20.20 4.76 45.68
C ASP A 146 19.56 4.06 46.88
N ARG A 147 19.98 2.80 47.09
CA ARG A 147 19.90 1.92 48.27
C ARG A 147 18.55 1.31 48.68
#